data_AF-A0A519F0Y0-F1
#
_entry.id   AF-A0A519F0Y0-F1
#
_cell.length_a   1.000
_cell.length_b   1.000
_cell.length_c   1.000
_cell.angle_alpha   90.00
_cell.angle_beta   90.00
_cell.angle_gamma   90.00
#
_symmetry.space_group_name_H-M   'P 1'
#
loop_
_entity.id
_entity.type
_entity.pdbx_description
1 polymer ?
#
loop_
_entity_poly.entity_id
_entity_poly.type
_entity_poly.pdbx_seq_one_letter_code
_entity_poly.pdbx_strand_id
1 'polypeptide(L)'
;MTKTLRRLLLVLLTAGAGGCWAQTVAADGNVDLAAERARLKEERSVVDRRAKQEQVACYQKFAVEDCLRESRRQRRTLDDDLKRQEAAINDIDRKRRAAAQLERLDKAPPRPQDDPEKRQQSQQSQENREQRAAEHARTRAEAAAKSEANRRDFEAKQRSNAAEQAKAAKMRAEAPQERERYERKVEQAEEHRVARERRNAARSKPRSAPLPTPP
;
A
#
# COMPACT_ATOMS: atom_id res chain seq x y z
N MET A 1 -74.85 -22.65 -9.15
CA MET A 1 -73.41 -22.94 -9.33
C MET A 1 -72.94 -22.52 -10.73
N THR A 2 -73.04 -21.22 -11.07
CA THR A 2 -72.67 -20.73 -12.43
C THR A 2 -71.94 -19.38 -12.43
N LYS A 3 -71.69 -18.77 -11.26
CA LYS A 3 -71.00 -17.47 -11.14
C LYS A 3 -69.52 -17.56 -10.78
N THR A 4 -69.04 -18.72 -10.32
CA THR A 4 -67.63 -18.94 -9.96
C THR A 4 -66.75 -19.34 -11.14
N LEU A 5 -67.33 -19.92 -12.21
CA LEU A 5 -66.58 -20.32 -13.41
C LEU A 5 -66.17 -19.13 -14.30
N ARG A 6 -66.91 -18.02 -14.26
CA ARG A 6 -66.61 -16.80 -15.03
C ARG A 6 -65.50 -15.95 -14.42
N ARG A 7 -65.18 -16.15 -13.13
CA ARG A 7 -64.09 -15.44 -12.45
C ARG A 7 -62.73 -16.15 -12.59
N LEU A 8 -62.73 -17.45 -12.86
CA LEU A 8 -61.50 -18.22 -13.08
C LEU A 8 -60.94 -18.09 -14.51
N LEU A 9 -61.75 -17.64 -15.47
CA LEU A 9 -61.33 -17.40 -16.85
C LEU A 9 -60.77 -15.98 -17.10
N LEU A 10 -60.81 -15.10 -16.09
CA LEU A 10 -60.23 -13.74 -16.16
C LEU A 10 -58.85 -13.63 -15.47
N VAL A 11 -58.35 -14.70 -14.84
CA VAL A 11 -57.04 -14.72 -14.15
C VAL A 11 -55.92 -15.33 -15.01
N LEU A 12 -56.24 -15.87 -16.19
CA LEU A 12 -55.30 -16.54 -17.08
C LEU A 12 -54.90 -15.73 -18.33
N LEU A 13 -55.22 -14.43 -18.39
CA LEU A 13 -54.90 -13.55 -19.52
C LEU A 13 -54.11 -12.28 -19.13
N THR A 14 -53.27 -12.35 -18.10
CA THR A 14 -52.29 -11.29 -17.74
C THR A 14 -50.87 -11.83 -17.55
N ALA A 15 -50.57 -12.99 -18.14
CA ALA A 15 -49.22 -13.54 -18.22
C ALA A 15 -48.77 -13.48 -19.68
N GLY A 16 -48.22 -12.34 -20.11
CA GLY A 16 -47.64 -12.23 -21.46
C GLY A 16 -47.70 -10.84 -22.07
N ALA A 17 -47.10 -9.84 -21.44
CA ALA A 17 -46.54 -8.67 -22.12
C ALA A 17 -45.76 -7.83 -21.11
N GLY A 18 -44.52 -7.47 -21.44
CA GLY A 18 -43.79 -6.44 -20.71
C GLY A 18 -42.60 -6.94 -19.88
N GLY A 19 -41.73 -7.76 -20.46
CA GLY A 19 -40.31 -7.53 -20.24
C GLY A 19 -39.99 -6.13 -20.77
N CYS A 20 -40.23 -5.10 -19.95
CA CYS A 20 -39.75 -3.75 -20.23
C CYS A 20 -38.27 -3.76 -19.84
N TRP A 21 -37.48 -4.16 -20.82
CA TRP A 21 -36.08 -3.79 -20.91
C TRP A 21 -35.95 -2.32 -20.58
N ALA A 22 -34.90 -2.03 -19.80
CA ALA A 22 -34.29 -0.72 -19.61
C ALA A 22 -34.83 0.33 -20.58
N GLN A 23 -35.52 1.34 -20.06
CA GLN A 23 -35.71 2.59 -20.78
C GLN A 23 -34.31 3.19 -20.96
N THR A 24 -33.65 2.77 -22.03
CA THR A 24 -32.54 3.50 -22.63
C THR A 24 -33.12 4.86 -22.95
N VAL A 25 -32.72 5.87 -22.18
CA VAL A 25 -33.05 7.27 -22.43
C VAL A 25 -32.29 7.67 -23.69
N ALA A 26 -32.81 7.23 -24.83
CA ALA A 26 -32.38 7.66 -26.14
C ALA A 26 -33.02 9.04 -26.36
N ALA A 27 -32.19 10.05 -26.08
CA ALA A 27 -32.05 11.27 -26.86
C ALA A 27 -33.28 11.71 -27.67
N ASP A 28 -34.07 12.60 -27.09
CA ASP A 28 -34.78 13.64 -27.84
C ASP A 28 -34.92 14.90 -26.98
N GLY A 29 -34.53 16.04 -27.57
CA GLY A 29 -34.97 17.40 -27.22
C GLY A 29 -34.86 17.89 -25.77
N ASN A 30 -33.78 18.62 -25.46
CA ASN A 30 -33.71 19.57 -24.33
C ASN A 30 -33.97 19.02 -22.91
N VAL A 31 -33.30 17.93 -22.53
CA VAL A 31 -33.18 17.57 -21.11
C VAL A 31 -32.47 18.69 -20.36
N ASP A 32 -33.13 19.24 -19.34
CA ASP A 32 -32.55 20.18 -18.38
C ASP A 32 -31.59 19.44 -17.44
N LEU A 33 -30.31 19.47 -17.80
CA LEU A 33 -29.25 18.82 -17.03
C LEU A 33 -29.06 19.45 -15.64
N ALA A 34 -29.52 20.69 -15.42
CA ALA A 34 -29.45 21.31 -14.10
C ALA A 34 -30.54 20.74 -13.18
N ALA A 35 -31.77 20.59 -13.69
CA ALA A 35 -32.86 19.95 -12.96
C ALA A 35 -32.54 18.49 -12.61
N GLU A 36 -32.01 17.70 -13.55
CA GLU A 36 -31.63 16.30 -13.29
C GLU A 36 -30.50 16.17 -12.26
N ARG A 37 -29.52 17.07 -12.28
CA ARG A 37 -28.47 17.10 -11.24
C ARG A 37 -29.04 17.45 -9.87
N ALA A 38 -29.98 18.39 -9.80
CA ALA A 38 -30.65 18.74 -8.55
C ALA A 38 -31.46 17.56 -8.00
N ARG A 39 -32.17 16.83 -8.87
CA ARG A 39 -32.88 15.60 -8.52
C ARG A 39 -31.93 14.54 -7.96
N LEU A 40 -30.84 14.21 -8.66
CA LEU A 40 -29.87 13.20 -8.19
C LEU A 40 -29.21 13.60 -6.86
N LYS A 41 -28.97 14.89 -6.65
CA LYS A 41 -28.45 15.40 -5.38
C LYS A 41 -29.45 15.15 -4.23
N GLU A 42 -30.74 15.37 -4.47
CA GLU A 42 -31.76 15.06 -3.46
C GLU A 42 -31.90 13.56 -3.22
N GLU A 43 -31.91 12.75 -4.27
CA GLU A 43 -31.96 11.28 -4.13
C GLU A 43 -30.76 10.76 -3.31
N ARG A 44 -29.57 11.31 -3.54
CA ARG A 44 -28.38 10.99 -2.73
C ARG A 44 -28.54 11.41 -1.28
N SER A 45 -29.13 12.59 -1.03
CA SER A 45 -29.41 13.06 0.32
C SER A 45 -30.40 12.14 1.06
N VAL A 46 -31.41 11.59 0.35
CA VAL A 46 -32.34 10.59 0.86
C VAL A 46 -31.62 9.29 1.22
N VAL A 47 -30.77 8.77 0.32
CA VAL A 47 -29.99 7.54 0.57
C VAL A 47 -29.08 7.71 1.78
N ASP A 48 -28.40 8.85 1.90
CA ASP A 48 -27.54 9.15 3.05
C ASP A 48 -28.32 9.24 4.36
N ARG A 49 -29.48 9.91 4.38
CA ARG A 49 -30.36 9.97 5.55
C ARG A 49 -30.81 8.58 5.97
N ARG A 50 -31.26 7.77 5.01
CA ARG A 50 -31.71 6.39 5.26
C ARG A 50 -30.57 5.53 5.81
N ALA A 51 -29.38 5.60 5.23
CA ALA A 51 -28.22 4.84 5.69
C ALA A 51 -27.83 5.19 7.14
N LYS A 52 -27.91 6.47 7.53
CA LYS A 52 -27.68 6.88 8.92
C LYS A 52 -28.73 6.33 9.87
N GLN A 53 -30.01 6.36 9.47
CA GLN A 53 -31.09 5.78 10.27
C GLN A 53 -30.93 4.27 10.44
N GLU A 54 -30.60 3.55 9.36
CA GLU A 54 -30.33 2.11 9.40
C GLU A 54 -29.11 1.77 10.27
N GLN A 55 -28.05 2.58 10.22
CA GLN A 55 -26.89 2.40 11.08
C GLN A 55 -27.27 2.49 12.57
N VAL A 56 -28.05 3.50 12.97
CA VAL A 56 -28.54 3.64 14.35
C VAL A 56 -29.41 2.44 14.73
N ALA A 57 -30.30 2.00 13.84
CA ALA A 57 -31.13 0.83 14.07
C ALA A 57 -30.31 -0.47 14.21
N CYS A 58 -29.19 -0.61 13.50
CA CYS A 58 -28.32 -1.78 13.62
C CYS A 58 -27.66 -1.90 14.99
N TYR A 59 -27.30 -0.80 15.64
CA TYR A 59 -26.72 -0.83 16.99
C TYR A 59 -27.71 -1.29 18.08
N GLN A 60 -29.01 -1.34 17.78
CA GLN A 60 -30.04 -1.86 18.69
C GLN A 60 -30.27 -3.37 18.52
N LYS A 61 -29.57 -4.04 17.59
CA LYS A 61 -29.74 -5.48 17.31
C LYS A 61 -28.63 -6.30 17.96
N PHE A 62 -28.89 -7.59 18.18
CA PHE A 62 -27.88 -8.52 18.69
C PHE A 62 -26.78 -8.81 17.66
N ALA A 63 -27.13 -8.99 16.39
CA ALA A 63 -26.18 -9.23 15.29
C ALA A 63 -25.77 -7.92 14.60
N VAL A 64 -25.11 -7.02 15.35
CA VAL A 64 -24.75 -5.67 14.87
C VAL A 64 -23.90 -5.73 13.60
N GLU A 65 -22.85 -6.56 13.58
CA GLU A 65 -21.89 -6.62 12.46
C GLU A 65 -22.53 -7.10 11.16
N ASP A 66 -23.41 -8.11 11.22
CA ASP A 66 -24.12 -8.60 10.03
C ASP A 66 -25.15 -7.58 9.54
N CYS A 67 -25.85 -6.91 10.46
CA CYS A 67 -26.75 -5.81 10.11
C CYS A 67 -26.01 -4.65 9.42
N LEU A 68 -24.88 -4.21 9.99
CA LEU A 68 -24.07 -3.14 9.41
C LEU A 68 -23.51 -3.53 8.04
N ARG A 69 -23.13 -4.80 7.85
CA ARG A 69 -22.66 -5.31 6.56
C ARG A 69 -23.75 -5.24 5.50
N GLU A 70 -24.97 -5.67 5.82
CA GLU A 70 -26.09 -5.65 4.88
C GLU A 70 -26.54 -4.21 4.57
N SER A 71 -26.63 -3.32 5.56
CA SER A 71 -26.95 -1.90 5.31
C SER A 71 -25.90 -1.23 4.42
N ARG A 72 -24.60 -1.52 4.63
CA ARG A 72 -23.52 -1.05 3.73
C ARG A 72 -23.66 -1.59 2.32
N ARG A 73 -24.06 -2.86 2.16
CA ARG A 73 -24.27 -3.49 0.84
C ARG A 73 -25.43 -2.81 0.10
N GLN A 74 -26.56 -2.60 0.77
CA GLN A 74 -27.73 -1.93 0.20
C GLN A 74 -27.40 -0.50 -0.21
N ARG A 75 -26.70 0.26 0.66
CA ARG A 75 -26.23 1.60 0.32
C ARG A 75 -25.35 1.60 -0.94
N ARG A 76 -24.39 0.68 -1.05
CA ARG A 76 -23.52 0.57 -2.24
C ARG A 76 -24.33 0.36 -3.51
N THR A 77 -25.31 -0.53 -3.50
CA THR A 77 -26.15 -0.77 -4.69
C THR A 77 -26.89 0.49 -5.12
N LEU A 78 -27.53 1.19 -4.17
CA LEU A 78 -28.25 2.45 -4.45
C LEU A 78 -27.29 3.55 -4.95
N ASP A 79 -26.15 3.72 -4.29
CA ASP A 79 -25.12 4.68 -4.70
C ASP A 79 -24.59 4.39 -6.10
N ASP A 80 -24.41 3.12 -6.46
CA ASP A 80 -23.88 2.74 -7.76
C ASP A 80 -24.89 2.99 -8.89
N ASP A 81 -26.19 2.83 -8.63
CA ASP A 81 -27.26 3.27 -9.55
C ASP A 81 -27.24 4.79 -9.75
N LEU A 82 -27.12 5.57 -8.67
CA LEU A 82 -27.05 7.03 -8.74
C LEU A 82 -25.81 7.50 -9.50
N LYS A 83 -24.64 6.87 -9.26
CA LYS A 83 -23.40 7.18 -10.00
C LYS A 83 -23.52 6.87 -11.49
N ARG A 84 -24.21 5.79 -11.87
CA ARG A 84 -24.45 5.47 -13.29
C ARG A 84 -25.28 6.57 -13.97
N GLN A 85 -26.34 7.04 -13.31
CA GLN A 85 -27.16 8.15 -13.79
C GLN A 85 -26.36 9.44 -13.91
N GLU A 86 -25.56 9.78 -12.89
CA GLU A 86 -24.69 10.95 -12.89
C GLU A 86 -23.63 10.89 -14.02
N ALA A 87 -23.05 9.71 -14.25
CA ALA A 87 -22.10 9.49 -15.34
C ALA A 87 -22.75 9.70 -16.72
N ALA A 88 -23.99 9.23 -16.92
CA ALA A 88 -24.73 9.44 -18.16
C ALA A 88 -25.01 10.94 -18.41
N ILE A 89 -25.42 11.69 -17.38
CA ILE A 89 -25.63 13.15 -17.47
C ILE A 89 -24.31 13.87 -17.81
N ASN A 90 -23.21 13.49 -17.17
CA ASN A 90 -21.90 14.09 -17.42
C ASN A 90 -21.39 13.76 -18.83
N ASP A 91 -21.69 12.58 -19.36
CA ASP A 91 -21.38 12.21 -20.73
C ASP A 91 -22.15 13.07 -21.75
N ILE A 92 -23.44 13.29 -21.50
CA ILE A 92 -24.28 14.17 -22.32
C ILE A 92 -23.76 15.61 -22.27
N ASP A 93 -23.44 16.15 -21.09
CA ASP A 93 -22.87 17.50 -20.96
C ASP A 93 -21.53 17.63 -21.69
N ARG A 94 -20.66 16.62 -21.55
CA ARG A 94 -19.37 16.58 -22.25
C ARG A 94 -19.56 16.64 -23.77
N LYS A 95 -20.51 15.84 -24.31
CA LYS A 95 -20.85 15.83 -25.74
C LYS A 95 -21.42 17.18 -26.19
N ARG A 96 -22.34 17.78 -25.43
CA ARG A 96 -22.90 19.12 -25.74
C ARG A 96 -21.82 20.20 -25.78
N ARG A 97 -20.90 20.21 -24.80
CA ARG A 97 -19.77 21.15 -24.77
C ARG A 97 -18.79 20.93 -25.90
N ALA A 98 -18.48 19.67 -26.23
CA ALA A 98 -17.61 19.34 -27.35
C ALA A 98 -18.22 19.80 -28.69
N ALA A 99 -19.51 19.54 -28.92
CA ALA A 99 -20.20 20.01 -30.11
C ALA A 99 -20.23 21.55 -30.21
N ALA A 100 -20.55 22.23 -29.10
CA ALA A 100 -20.52 23.70 -29.05
C ALA A 100 -19.12 24.26 -29.29
N GLN A 101 -18.07 23.56 -28.84
CA GLN A 101 -16.68 23.97 -29.10
C GLN A 101 -16.29 23.77 -30.56
N LEU A 102 -16.71 22.67 -31.20
CA LEU A 102 -16.49 22.46 -32.63
C LEU A 102 -17.17 23.54 -33.46
N GLU A 103 -18.43 23.86 -33.15
CA GLU A 103 -19.15 24.95 -33.82
C GLU A 103 -18.45 26.30 -33.66
N ARG A 104 -17.88 26.58 -32.48
CA ARG A 104 -17.08 27.79 -32.25
C ARG A 104 -15.81 27.82 -33.08
N LEU A 105 -15.14 26.68 -33.25
CA LEU A 105 -13.93 26.57 -34.05
C LEU A 105 -14.23 26.70 -35.54
N ASP A 106 -15.32 26.13 -36.03
CA ASP A 106 -15.77 26.25 -37.43
C ASP A 106 -16.12 27.71 -37.80
N LYS A 107 -16.66 28.46 -36.83
CA LYS A 107 -16.99 29.88 -36.99
C LYS A 107 -15.81 30.82 -36.67
N ALA A 108 -14.71 30.31 -36.13
CA ALA A 108 -13.57 31.13 -35.77
C ALA A 108 -12.84 31.60 -37.04
N PRO A 109 -12.47 32.90 -37.12
CA PRO A 109 -11.63 33.36 -38.22
C PRO A 109 -10.27 32.64 -38.19
N PRO A 110 -9.57 32.54 -39.33
CA PRO A 110 -8.23 31.99 -39.38
C PRO A 110 -7.36 32.67 -38.31
N ARG A 111 -6.69 31.85 -37.49
CA ARG A 111 -5.84 32.35 -36.41
C ARG A 111 -4.86 33.37 -36.99
N PRO A 112 -4.78 34.60 -36.44
CA PRO A 112 -3.74 35.54 -36.81
C PRO A 112 -2.38 34.83 -36.68
N GLN A 113 -1.50 35.02 -37.66
CA GLN A 113 -0.14 34.49 -37.54
C GLN A 113 0.47 35.04 -36.24
N ASP A 114 1.04 34.16 -35.43
CA ASP A 114 1.65 34.58 -34.16
C ASP A 114 2.68 35.69 -34.42
N ASP A 115 2.67 36.71 -33.59
CA ASP A 115 3.70 37.75 -33.61
C ASP A 115 5.08 37.09 -33.42
N PRO A 116 6.12 37.43 -34.22
CA PRO A 116 7.47 36.93 -34.01
C PRO A 116 7.94 37.06 -32.55
N GLU A 117 7.58 38.12 -31.84
CA GLU A 117 7.94 38.30 -30.43
C GLU A 117 7.28 37.26 -29.52
N LYS A 118 6.00 36.94 -29.76
CA LYS A 118 5.29 35.90 -29.00
C LYS A 118 5.86 34.51 -29.26
N ARG A 119 6.29 34.23 -30.49
CA ARG A 119 7.00 32.97 -30.82
C ARG A 119 8.31 32.86 -30.05
N GLN A 120 9.11 33.92 -30.02
CA GLN A 120 10.36 33.95 -29.28
C GLN A 120 10.14 33.81 -27.77
N GLN A 121 9.14 34.49 -27.21
CA GLN A 121 8.79 34.35 -25.79
C GLN A 121 8.33 32.92 -25.45
N SER A 122 7.55 32.29 -26.33
CA SER A 122 7.14 30.89 -26.16
C SER A 122 8.34 29.94 -26.20
N GLN A 123 9.29 30.14 -27.12
CA GLN A 123 10.53 29.35 -27.19
C GLN A 123 11.36 29.50 -25.92
N GLN A 124 11.61 30.73 -25.46
CA GLN A 124 12.30 30.97 -24.18
C GLN A 124 11.57 30.36 -22.98
N SER A 125 10.23 30.40 -22.97
CA SER A 125 9.43 29.76 -21.92
C SER A 125 9.61 28.23 -21.92
N GLN A 126 9.67 27.61 -23.11
CA GLN A 126 9.96 26.18 -23.26
C GLN A 126 11.36 25.84 -22.76
N GLU A 127 12.38 26.58 -23.20
CA GLU A 127 13.77 26.38 -22.77
C GLU A 127 13.90 26.48 -21.24
N ASN A 128 13.26 27.49 -20.64
CA ASN A 128 13.22 27.65 -19.17
C ASN A 128 12.50 26.50 -18.46
N ARG A 129 11.46 25.91 -19.07
CA ARG A 129 10.78 24.72 -18.52
C ARG A 129 11.69 23.49 -18.61
N GLU A 130 12.38 23.30 -19.73
CA GLU A 130 13.30 22.19 -19.94
C GLU A 130 14.50 22.25 -19.01
N GLN A 131 15.09 23.44 -18.81
CA GLN A 131 16.17 23.65 -17.86
C GLN A 131 15.77 23.29 -16.43
N ARG A 132 14.61 23.77 -15.97
CA ARG A 132 14.07 23.41 -14.64
C ARG A 132 13.78 21.92 -14.52
N ALA A 133 13.24 21.30 -15.57
CA ALA A 133 13.00 19.86 -15.58
C ALA A 133 14.32 19.06 -15.46
N ALA A 134 15.37 19.49 -16.17
CA ALA A 134 16.69 18.89 -16.12
C ALA A 134 17.36 19.07 -14.74
N GLU A 135 17.27 20.26 -14.14
CA GLU A 135 17.78 20.54 -12.80
C GLU A 135 17.08 19.65 -11.76
N HIS A 136 15.74 19.60 -11.76
CA HIS A 136 14.99 18.73 -10.87
C HIS A 136 15.31 17.24 -11.08
N ALA A 137 15.59 16.80 -12.31
CA ALA A 137 16.02 15.44 -12.58
C ALA A 137 17.38 15.15 -11.95
N ARG A 138 18.34 16.08 -12.04
CA ARG A 138 19.66 15.97 -11.39
C ARG A 138 19.52 15.89 -9.87
N THR A 139 18.77 16.81 -9.26
CA THR A 139 18.55 16.81 -7.81
C THR A 139 17.91 15.50 -7.32
N ARG A 140 16.94 14.95 -8.07
CA ARG A 140 16.34 13.64 -7.73
C ARG A 140 17.35 12.50 -7.83
N ALA A 141 18.20 12.50 -8.86
CA ALA A 141 19.25 11.49 -9.02
C ALA A 141 20.28 11.54 -7.88
N GLU A 142 20.71 12.74 -7.48
CA GLU A 142 21.61 12.95 -6.35
C GLU A 142 20.99 12.50 -5.02
N ALA A 143 19.72 12.85 -4.78
CA ALA A 143 19.00 12.40 -3.60
C ALA A 143 18.85 10.87 -3.55
N ALA A 144 18.58 10.23 -4.69
CA ALA A 144 18.51 8.78 -4.80
C ALA A 144 19.86 8.11 -4.52
N ALA A 145 20.96 8.64 -5.11
CA ALA A 145 22.31 8.14 -4.87
C ALA A 145 22.71 8.26 -3.40
N LYS A 146 22.40 9.39 -2.75
CA LYS A 146 22.65 9.61 -1.33
C LYS A 146 21.84 8.65 -0.46
N SER A 147 20.56 8.45 -0.79
CA SER A 147 19.70 7.48 -0.08
C SER A 147 20.25 6.06 -0.20
N GLU A 148 20.74 5.68 -1.38
CA GLU A 148 21.33 4.36 -1.58
C GLU A 148 22.65 4.19 -0.81
N ALA A 149 23.51 5.20 -0.81
CA ALA A 149 24.74 5.20 0.00
C ALA A 149 24.43 5.01 1.48
N ASN A 150 23.49 5.80 2.02
CA ASN A 150 23.05 5.67 3.42
C ASN A 150 22.52 4.27 3.75
N ARG A 151 21.76 3.65 2.83
CA ARG A 151 21.26 2.28 2.99
C ARG A 151 22.40 1.27 3.06
N ARG A 152 23.38 1.37 2.14
CA ARG A 152 24.56 0.49 2.13
C ARG A 152 25.36 0.62 3.42
N ASP A 153 25.56 1.84 3.91
CA ASP A 153 26.26 2.09 5.18
C ASP A 153 25.51 1.50 6.37
N PHE A 154 24.19 1.63 6.40
CA PHE A 154 23.37 1.05 7.46
C PHE A 154 23.40 -0.48 7.44
N GLU A 155 23.28 -1.09 6.26
CA GLU A 155 23.41 -2.55 6.09
C GLU A 155 24.80 -3.05 6.50
N ALA A 156 25.87 -2.33 6.16
CA ALA A 156 27.23 -2.66 6.58
C ALA A 156 27.39 -2.62 8.11
N LYS A 157 26.84 -1.58 8.77
CA LYS A 157 26.84 -1.48 10.24
C LYS A 157 26.05 -2.64 10.88
N GLN A 158 24.88 -2.98 10.34
CA GLN A 158 24.12 -4.13 10.84
C GLN A 158 24.88 -5.44 10.72
N ARG A 159 25.55 -5.68 9.59
CA ARG A 159 26.38 -6.89 9.39
C ARG A 159 27.54 -6.95 10.37
N SER A 160 28.22 -5.82 10.62
CA SER A 160 29.29 -5.73 11.63
C SER A 160 28.76 -6.07 13.02
N ASN A 161 27.64 -5.46 13.43
CA ASN A 161 27.04 -5.71 14.74
C ASN A 161 26.59 -7.17 14.89
N ALA A 162 26.00 -7.75 13.85
CA ALA A 162 25.60 -9.16 13.85
C ALA A 162 26.81 -10.10 13.95
N ALA A 163 27.91 -9.79 13.26
CA ALA A 163 29.15 -10.56 13.34
C ALA A 163 29.78 -10.47 14.74
N GLU A 164 29.79 -9.29 15.37
CA GLU A 164 30.27 -9.11 16.74
C GLU A 164 29.40 -9.88 17.75
N GLN A 165 28.08 -9.82 17.61
CA GLN A 165 27.16 -10.57 18.45
C GLN A 165 27.35 -12.08 18.29
N ALA A 166 27.51 -12.58 17.06
CA ALA A 166 27.80 -13.99 16.79
C ALA A 166 29.13 -14.44 17.42
N LYS A 167 30.19 -13.61 17.30
CA LYS A 167 31.47 -13.87 17.94
C LYS A 167 31.34 -13.91 19.47
N ALA A 168 30.64 -12.95 20.06
CA ALA A 168 30.40 -12.90 21.51
C ALA A 168 29.58 -14.10 22.00
N ALA A 169 28.56 -14.52 21.24
CA ALA A 169 27.76 -15.70 21.55
C ALA A 169 28.61 -16.98 21.50
N LYS A 170 29.46 -17.13 20.48
CA LYS A 170 30.40 -18.25 20.37
C LYS A 170 31.35 -18.32 21.58
N MET A 171 31.98 -17.20 21.93
CA MET A 171 32.88 -17.13 23.10
C MET A 171 32.16 -17.50 24.40
N ARG A 172 30.90 -17.08 24.58
CA ARG A 172 30.09 -17.45 25.75
C ARG A 172 29.73 -18.93 25.77
N ALA A 173 29.42 -19.51 24.62
CA ALA A 173 29.10 -20.94 24.50
C ALA A 173 30.32 -21.84 24.77
N GLU A 174 31.52 -21.41 24.33
CA GLU A 174 32.77 -22.15 24.51
C GLU A 174 33.40 -21.94 25.91
N ALA A 175 33.03 -20.87 26.63
CA ALA A 175 33.64 -20.51 27.92
C ALA A 175 33.63 -21.63 28.99
N PRO A 176 32.57 -22.44 29.18
CA PRO A 176 32.59 -23.52 30.17
C PRO A 176 33.61 -24.61 29.83
N GLN A 177 33.69 -24.99 28.55
CA GLN A 177 34.64 -26.01 28.09
C GLN A 177 36.08 -25.53 28.21
N GLU A 178 36.35 -24.26 27.90
CA GLU A 178 37.67 -23.66 28.08
C GLU A 178 38.06 -23.56 29.56
N ARG A 179 37.12 -23.24 30.45
CA ARG A 179 37.36 -23.27 31.91
C ARG A 179 37.71 -24.68 32.39
N GLU A 180 36.95 -25.69 32.00
CA GLU A 180 37.23 -27.09 32.36
C GLU A 180 38.59 -27.56 31.83
N ARG A 181 38.93 -27.19 30.58
CA ARG A 181 40.27 -27.47 30.01
C ARG A 181 41.38 -26.82 30.81
N TYR A 182 41.17 -25.59 31.29
CA TYR A 182 42.13 -24.87 32.12
C TYR A 182 42.28 -25.54 33.50
N GLU A 183 41.17 -25.83 34.18
CA GLU A 183 41.16 -26.49 35.49
C GLU A 183 41.89 -27.84 35.45
N ARG A 184 41.60 -28.69 34.45
CA ARG A 184 42.32 -29.97 34.26
C ARG A 184 43.82 -29.80 34.07
N LYS A 185 44.28 -28.75 33.36
CA LYS A 185 45.70 -28.49 33.18
C LYS A 185 46.37 -28.06 34.49
N VAL A 186 45.67 -27.29 35.31
CA VAL A 186 46.17 -26.88 36.64
C VAL A 186 46.29 -28.10 37.54
N GLU A 187 45.26 -28.94 37.62
CA GLU A 187 45.26 -30.17 38.42
C GLU A 187 46.41 -31.11 37.98
N GLN A 188 46.55 -31.37 36.69
CA GLN A 188 47.65 -32.18 36.15
C GLN A 188 49.04 -31.60 36.50
N ALA A 189 49.19 -30.28 36.48
CA ALA A 189 50.43 -29.62 36.86
C ALA A 189 50.73 -29.81 38.36
N GLU A 190 49.71 -29.71 39.23
CA GLU A 190 49.85 -29.95 40.67
C GLU A 190 50.18 -31.41 40.99
N GLU A 191 49.46 -32.36 40.38
CA GLU A 191 49.75 -33.80 40.50
C GLU A 191 51.20 -34.11 40.08
N HIS A 192 51.65 -33.54 38.96
CA HIS A 192 53.01 -33.73 38.50
C HIS A 192 54.04 -33.15 39.49
N ARG A 193 53.76 -31.98 40.10
CA ARG A 193 54.62 -31.40 41.14
C ARG A 193 54.70 -32.30 42.37
N VAL A 194 53.56 -32.76 42.91
CA VAL A 194 53.52 -33.66 44.06
C VAL A 194 54.23 -34.98 43.77
N ALA A 195 54.02 -35.55 42.58
CA ALA A 195 54.70 -36.78 42.15
C ALA A 195 56.23 -36.58 42.03
N ARG A 196 56.68 -35.41 41.55
CA ARG A 196 58.11 -35.05 41.53
C ARG A 196 58.67 -34.91 42.94
N GLU A 197 57.95 -34.26 43.85
CA GLU A 197 58.36 -34.10 45.25
C GLU A 197 58.45 -35.45 45.97
N ARG A 198 57.45 -36.33 45.80
CA ARG A 198 57.49 -37.72 46.30
C ARG A 198 58.70 -38.50 45.76
N ARG A 199 58.94 -38.44 44.45
CA ARG A 199 60.11 -39.09 43.82
C ARG A 199 61.43 -38.54 44.36
N ASN A 200 61.50 -37.23 44.62
CA ASN A 200 62.68 -36.61 45.20
C ASN A 200 62.89 -37.05 46.66
N ALA A 201 61.84 -37.12 47.47
CA ALA A 201 61.92 -37.55 48.87
C ALA A 201 62.28 -39.05 49.02
N ALA A 202 61.78 -39.90 48.11
CA ALA A 202 62.10 -41.33 48.09
C ALA A 202 63.50 -41.64 47.52
N ARG A 203 64.22 -40.64 46.99
CA ARG A 203 65.52 -40.84 46.34
C ARG A 203 66.65 -40.85 47.37
N SER A 204 67.27 -42.00 47.55
CA SER A 204 68.40 -42.21 48.48
C SER A 204 69.79 -41.97 47.88
N LYS A 205 69.90 -41.74 46.56
CA LYS A 205 71.17 -41.44 45.87
C LYS A 205 71.41 -39.92 45.76
N PRO A 206 72.62 -39.41 46.12
CA PRO A 206 72.94 -37.99 46.07
C PRO A 206 72.74 -37.42 44.66
N ARG A 207 72.41 -36.12 44.57
CA ARG A 207 72.32 -35.43 43.28
C ARG A 207 73.71 -35.37 42.65
N SER A 208 73.79 -35.64 41.35
CA SER A 208 75.01 -35.45 40.56
C SER A 208 75.45 -33.98 40.62
N ALA A 209 76.77 -33.76 40.61
CA ALA A 209 77.36 -32.41 40.63
C ALA A 209 76.76 -31.53 39.50
N PRO A 210 76.55 -30.23 39.75
CA PRO A 210 76.04 -29.31 38.73
C PRO A 210 76.98 -29.28 37.52
N LEU A 211 76.40 -29.16 36.33
CA LEU A 211 77.16 -28.99 35.09
C LEU A 211 78.02 -27.71 35.19
N PRO A 212 79.24 -27.70 34.62
CA PRO A 212 80.11 -26.53 34.61
C PRO A 212 79.42 -25.37 33.89
N THR A 213 79.57 -24.15 34.44
CA THR A 213 79.06 -22.93 33.80
C THR A 213 79.76 -22.74 32.45
N PRO A 214 79.02 -22.51 31.35
CA PRO A 214 79.62 -22.29 30.04
C PRO A 214 80.48 -21.00 30.04
N PRO A 215 81.55 -20.94 29.22
CA PRO A 215 82.48 -19.81 29.16
C PRO A 215 81.84 -18.53 28.61
#